data_AF-A0A3S1CLT7-F1
#
_entry.id   AF-A0A3S1CLT7-F1
#
_cell.length_a   1.000
_cell.length_b   1.000
_cell.length_c   1.000
_cell.angle_alpha   90.00
_cell.angle_beta   90.00
_cell.angle_gamma   90.00
#
_symmetry.space_group_name_H-M   'P 1'
#
loop_
_entity.id
_entity.type
_entity.pdbx_description
1 polymer ?
#
loop_
_entity_poly.entity_id
_entity_poly.type
_entity_poly.pdbx_seq_one_letter_code
_entity_poly.pdbx_strand_id
1 'polypeptide(L)' 'MDTQRPIETSITGESAIQILPYTLIVGQQQLKLALELAYIAPRISGVLLSGQRGTGKSTAVRAFAKMMSGKLPVK' A
#
# COMPACT_ATOMS: atom_id res chain seq x y z
N MET A 1 -49.51 2.34 -4.31
CA MET A 1 -48.83 3.59 -4.72
C MET A 1 -47.43 3.54 -4.14
N ASP A 2 -46.65 2.63 -4.71
CA ASP A 2 -45.29 2.31 -4.34
C ASP A 2 -44.38 3.47 -4.70
N THR A 3 -43.94 4.22 -3.68
CA THR A 3 -42.82 5.15 -3.84
C THR A 3 -41.54 4.34 -3.76
N GLN A 4 -41.22 3.62 -4.84
CA GLN A 4 -39.91 3.02 -5.02
C GLN A 4 -38.87 4.13 -4.95
N ARG A 5 -38.09 4.16 -3.87
CA ARG A 5 -36.84 4.91 -3.80
C ARG A 5 -35.92 4.38 -4.91
N PRO A 6 -35.28 5.24 -5.71
CA PRO A 6 -34.31 4.77 -6.68
C PRO A 6 -33.14 4.12 -5.94
N ILE A 7 -32.90 2.87 -6.31
CA ILE A 7 -31.67 2.12 -6.04
C ILE A 7 -30.52 2.77 -6.81
N GLU A 8 -29.92 3.83 -6.26
CA GLU A 8 -28.59 4.28 -6.69
C GLU A 8 -27.53 3.33 -6.14
N THR A 9 -27.54 2.11 -6.68
CA THR A 9 -26.37 1.24 -6.68
C THR A 9 -25.37 1.85 -7.66
N SER A 10 -24.63 2.86 -7.21
CA SER A 10 -23.47 3.37 -7.93
C SER A 10 -22.35 2.32 -7.87
N ILE A 11 -22.43 1.36 -8.78
CA ILE A 11 -21.36 0.45 -9.13
C ILE A 11 -20.22 1.22 -9.81
N THR A 12 -19.48 2.05 -9.08
CA THR A 12 -18.14 2.45 -9.54
C THR A 12 -17.17 1.31 -9.19
N GLY A 13 -17.33 0.21 -9.91
CA GLY A 13 -16.41 -0.92 -9.91
C GLY A 13 -15.16 -0.57 -10.69
N GLU A 14 -14.34 0.33 -10.17
CA GLU A 14 -12.91 0.22 -10.45
C GLU A 14 -12.43 -0.99 -9.64
N SER A 15 -12.00 -2.05 -10.34
CA SER A 15 -11.20 -3.12 -9.77
C SER A 15 -9.82 -2.58 -9.39
N ALA A 16 -9.79 -1.60 -8.48
CA ALA A 16 -8.58 -1.01 -7.97
C ALA A 16 -7.82 -2.13 -7.27
N ILE A 17 -6.64 -2.46 -7.81
CA ILE A 17 -5.72 -3.41 -7.19
C ILE A 17 -5.52 -2.96 -5.73
N GLN A 18 -6.08 -3.74 -4.81
CA GLN A 18 -6.03 -3.47 -3.38
C GLN A 18 -4.61 -3.78 -2.88
N ILE A 19 -3.74 -2.77 -2.96
CA ILE A 19 -2.42 -2.82 -2.32
C ILE A 19 -2.63 -2.81 -0.81
N LEU A 20 -2.01 -3.77 -0.12
CA LEU A 20 -2.00 -3.88 1.33
C LEU A 20 -1.50 -2.55 1.96
N PRO A 21 -2.22 -1.98 2.93
CA PRO A 21 -1.73 -0.83 3.69
C PRO A 21 -0.39 -1.12 4.38
N TYR A 22 0.52 -0.14 4.39
CA TYR A 22 1.85 -0.28 4.98
C TYR A 22 1.80 -0.64 6.48
N THR A 23 0.82 -0.10 7.20
CA THR A 23 0.59 -0.35 8.63
C THR A 23 0.20 -1.80 8.95
N LEU A 24 -0.36 -2.54 7.99
CA LEU A 24 -0.74 -3.96 8.17
C LEU A 24 0.44 -4.93 7.98
N ILE A 25 1.63 -4.43 7.65
CA ILE A 25 2.83 -5.25 7.49
C ILE A 25 3.43 -5.55 8.87
N VAL A 26 3.21 -6.77 9.33
CA VAL A 26 3.78 -7.29 10.57
C VAL A 26 5.21 -7.78 10.34
N GLY A 27 6.10 -7.56 11.32
CA GLY A 27 7.51 -7.92 11.24
C GLY A 27 8.30 -7.05 10.25
N GLN A 28 9.37 -7.60 9.69
CA GLN A 28 10.21 -6.96 8.65
C GLN A 28 10.75 -5.56 9.05
N GLN A 29 11.14 -5.40 10.32
CA GLN A 29 11.58 -4.12 10.89
C GLN A 29 12.77 -3.52 10.15
N GLN A 30 13.75 -4.36 9.76
CA GLN A 30 14.92 -3.91 9.00
C GLN A 30 14.55 -3.37 7.61
N LEU A 31 13.59 -4.01 6.94
CA LEU A 31 13.07 -3.55 5.65
C LEU A 31 12.35 -2.20 5.80
N LYS A 32 11.46 -2.08 6.79
CA LYS A 32 10.73 -0.84 7.07
C LYS A 32 11.67 0.32 7.37
N LEU A 33 12.63 0.08 8.27
CA LEU A 33 13.64 1.06 8.62
C LEU A 33 14.48 1.48 7.41
N ALA A 34 14.93 0.53 6.59
CA ALA A 34 15.73 0.86 5.41
C ALA A 34 14.95 1.72 4.41
N LEU A 35 13.67 1.43 4.18
CA LEU A 35 12.80 2.22 3.32
C LEU A 35 12.57 3.64 3.87
N GLU A 36 12.32 3.74 5.17
CA GLU A 36 12.13 5.03 5.86
C GLU A 36 13.41 5.88 5.83
N LEU A 37 14.58 5.29 6.09
CA LEU A 37 15.86 5.98 6.01
C LEU A 37 16.18 6.44 4.58
N ALA A 38 15.96 5.58 3.59
CA ALA A 38 16.16 5.94 2.19
C ALA A 38 15.24 7.08 1.74
N TYR A 39 14.05 7.17 2.32
CA TYR A 39 13.13 8.27 2.07
C TYR A 39 13.57 9.58 2.75
N ILE A 40 13.96 9.52 4.02
CA ILE A 40 14.37 10.70 4.80
C ILE A 40 15.69 11.29 4.30
N ALA A 41 16.64 10.44 3.91
CA ALA A 41 17.98 10.83 3.49
C ALA A 41 18.25 10.42 2.03
N PRO A 42 17.95 11.30 1.04
CA PRO A 42 18.11 11.00 -0.39
C PRO A 42 19.54 10.60 -0.79
N ARG A 43 20.55 10.98 0.01
CA ARG A 43 21.95 10.59 -0.17
C ARG A 43 22.19 9.07 -0.11
N ILE A 44 21.28 8.31 0.50
CA ILE A 44 21.37 6.84 0.61
C ILE A 44 21.08 6.18 -0.76
N SER A 45 20.50 6.91 -1.72
CA SER A 45 20.28 6.55 -3.13
C SER A 45 19.38 5.33 -3.40
N GLY A 46 19.49 4.23 -2.64
CA GLY A 46 18.71 3.01 -2.86
C GLY A 46 18.99 1.93 -1.82
N VAL A 47 18.03 1.01 -1.66
CA VAL A 47 18.12 -0.12 -0.71
C VAL A 47 18.09 -1.42 -1.48
N LEU A 48 19.08 -2.29 -1.26
CA LEU A 48 19.06 -3.66 -1.77
C LEU A 48 18.32 -4.58 -0.80
N LEU A 49 17.26 -5.22 -1.28
CA LEU A 49 16.43 -6.11 -0.48
C LEU A 49 16.56 -7.56 -0.94
N SER A 50 17.22 -8.37 -0.13
CA SER A 50 17.50 -9.77 -0.42
C SER A 50 16.78 -10.74 0.52
N GLY A 51 16.67 -12.00 0.10
CA GLY A 51 16.24 -13.12 0.93
C GLY A 51 15.20 -14.02 0.26
N GLN A 52 14.61 -14.93 1.03
CA GLN A 52 13.76 -16.01 0.50
C GLN A 52 12.53 -15.50 -0.26
N ARG A 53 12.14 -16.22 -1.32
CA ARG A 53 10.88 -16.01 -2.04
C ARG A 53 9.67 -16.21 -1.10
N GLY A 54 8.57 -15.53 -1.36
CA GLY A 54 7.34 -15.64 -0.57
C GLY A 54 7.29 -14.82 0.72
N THR A 55 8.35 -14.07 1.06
CA THR A 55 8.42 -13.26 2.29
C THR A 55 7.74 -11.88 2.20
N GLY A 56 7.11 -11.55 1.06
CA GLY A 56 6.37 -10.29 0.91
C GLY A 56 7.21 -9.03 0.73
N LYS A 57 8.51 -9.14 0.41
CA LYS A 57 9.42 -7.98 0.20
C LYS A 57 8.86 -6.94 -0.79
N SER A 58 8.42 -7.38 -1.96
CA SER A 58 7.86 -6.49 -3.00
C SER A 58 6.50 -5.91 -2.59
N THR A 59 5.70 -6.66 -1.84
CA THR A 59 4.44 -6.19 -1.26
C THR A 59 4.68 -5.01 -0.31
N ALA A 60 5.69 -5.12 0.56
CA ALA A 60 6.04 -4.07 1.50
C ALA A 60 6.54 -2.79 0.83
N VAL A 61 7.38 -2.91 -0.20
CA VAL A 61 7.85 -1.76 -1.00
C VAL A 61 6.68 -1.06 -1.71
N ARG A 62 5.75 -1.83 -2.31
CA ARG A 62 4.56 -1.27 -2.97
C ARG A 62 3.62 -0.57 -1.99
N ALA A 63 3.43 -1.16 -0.80
CA ALA A 63 2.65 -0.55 0.26
C ALA A 63 3.25 0.77 0.74
N PHE A 64 4.57 0.82 0.94
CA PHE A 64 5.30 2.04 1.30
C PHE A 64 5.17 3.12 0.23
N ALA A 65 5.36 2.78 -1.06
CA ALA A 65 5.20 3.71 -2.17
C ALA A 65 3.75 4.25 -2.27
N LYS A 66 2.75 3.40 -2.02
CA LYS A 66 1.34 3.84 -1.97
C LYS A 66 1.07 4.77 -0.80
N MET A 67 1.66 4.50 0.36
CA MET A 67 1.56 5.37 1.53
C MET A 67 2.16 6.75 1.26
N MET A 68 3.36 6.79 0.69
CA MET A 68 4.05 8.04 0.36
C MET A 68 3.36 8.83 -0.76
N SER A 69 2.70 8.16 -1.71
CA SER A 69 1.96 8.83 -2.79
C SER A 69 0.60 9.41 -2.36
N GLY A 70 0.24 9.34 -1.06
CA GLY A 70 -0.92 10.03 -0.46
C GLY A 70 -2.30 9.56 -0.93
N LYS A 71 -2.37 8.63 -1.90
CA LYS A 71 -3.62 8.10 -2.47
C LYS A 71 -4.07 6.83 -1.76
N LEU A 72 -4.25 6.88 -0.44
CA LEU A 72 -4.89 5.77 0.25
C LEU A 72 -6.41 5.83 0.03
N PRO A 73 -7.04 4.74 -0.47
CA PRO A 73 -8.46 4.52 -0.28
C PRO A 73 -8.68 4.13 1.19
N VAL A 74 -8.67 5.12 2.08
CA VAL A 74 -9.35 4.98 3.37
C VAL A 74 -10.84 5.19 3.07
N LYS A 75 -11.59 4.09 3.15
CA LYS A 75 -13.06 4.16 3.15
C LYS A 75 -13.55 4.86 4.39
#